data_AF-A0A7C3JEV5-F1
#
_entry.id   AF-A0A7C3JEV5-F1
#
_cell.length_a   1.000
_cell.length_b   1.000
_cell.length_c   1.000
_cell.angle_alpha   90.00
_cell.angle_beta   90.00
_cell.angle_gamma   90.00
#
_symmetry.space_group_name_H-M   'P 1'
#
loop_
_entity.id
_entity.type
_entity.pdbx_description
1 polymer ?
#
loop_
_entity_poly.entity_id
_entity_poly.type
_entity_poly.pdbx_seq_one_letter_code
_entity_poly.pdbx_strand_id
1 'polypeptide(L)'
;MSEAQAILIPLINPNEPEAHLAELYISEGQQVRKGELLCTLETTKTTFDLAAERDGFICQLKRKRGEMLSAGDLLCYLADQPDWTPAPAAQPSTQLETGRENAVPEGLRISQPALRLAQEAGLNLAALPKGMFITESLVQEMIGKSKQIPRPEAESGDQKLPFDPTAILVYGGGGHGKALIDLLKALKTYRIVGIIDDAMASEAAEKTIMGIPILGGAEVLPRLFDQGVRLAVNAVGGIGNIAVRVRVFERLAQAGFSCPAVVHPSAVVEPSATLAAGVQVFPLAYVGSEARVGFGAIINTGAIVSHDCQVDDYANLSPGAILAGEVQVGKGALIGMGVTVNLRTKIGSGARIGNGATIKGDVPDQGVVRAGMTYPE
;
A
#
# COMPACT_ATOMS: atom_id res chain seq x y z
N MET A 1 23.98 20.70 9.28
CA MET A 1 22.71 21.35 9.66
C MET A 1 22.19 20.58 10.85
N SER A 2 21.89 21.24 11.98
CA SER A 2 21.49 20.56 13.22
C SER A 2 20.28 19.68 12.96
N GLU A 3 20.39 18.41 13.30
CA GLU A 3 19.42 17.37 12.98
C GLU A 3 18.31 17.44 14.03
N ALA A 4 17.12 17.94 13.66
CA ALA A 4 15.97 17.97 14.55
C ALA A 4 15.03 16.81 14.23
N GLN A 5 14.56 16.11 15.27
CA GLN A 5 13.66 14.98 15.17
C GLN A 5 12.24 15.45 15.43
N ALA A 6 11.31 15.14 14.53
CA ALA A 6 9.89 15.39 14.78
C ALA A 6 9.34 14.36 15.77
N ILE A 7 8.69 14.84 16.83
CA ILE A 7 7.97 14.00 17.79
C ILE A 7 6.49 14.05 17.44
N LEU A 8 5.96 12.93 16.97
CA LEU A 8 4.57 12.79 16.55
C LEU A 8 3.76 12.06 17.62
N ILE A 9 2.45 12.32 17.65
CA ILE A 9 1.50 11.58 18.47
C ILE A 9 1.42 10.14 17.93
N PRO A 10 1.76 9.11 18.72
CA PRO A 10 1.70 7.73 18.27
C PRO A 10 0.25 7.24 18.21
N LEU A 11 0.00 6.20 17.41
CA LEU A 11 -1.27 5.50 17.43
C LEU A 11 -1.33 4.60 18.67
N ILE A 12 -2.07 5.02 19.69
CA ILE A 12 -2.20 4.31 20.97
C ILE A 12 -3.22 3.17 20.87
N ASN A 13 -4.33 3.40 20.16
CA ASN A 13 -5.39 2.44 19.96
C ASN A 13 -5.78 2.42 18.47
N PRO A 14 -5.68 1.27 17.79
CA PRO A 14 -6.06 1.15 16.37
C PRO A 14 -7.51 1.52 16.05
N ASN A 15 -8.41 1.47 17.05
CA ASN A 15 -9.83 1.80 16.90
C ASN A 15 -10.16 3.25 17.33
N GLU A 16 -9.22 3.95 17.95
CA GLU A 16 -9.38 5.32 18.45
C GLU A 16 -8.15 6.14 17.99
N PRO A 17 -8.19 6.74 16.80
CA PRO A 17 -7.06 7.49 16.26
C PRO A 17 -6.83 8.81 17.01
N GLU A 18 -7.74 9.20 17.89
CA GLU A 18 -7.64 10.40 18.71
C GLU A 18 -7.22 10.05 20.14
N ALA A 19 -6.28 10.80 20.70
CA ALA A 19 -5.90 10.73 22.10
C ALA A 19 -5.98 12.11 22.78
N HIS A 20 -6.45 12.11 24.02
CA HIS A 20 -6.54 13.31 24.85
C HIS A 20 -5.17 13.57 25.48
N LEU A 21 -4.63 14.78 25.30
CA LEU A 21 -3.38 15.19 25.93
C LEU A 21 -3.62 15.49 27.41
N ALA A 22 -3.60 14.45 28.24
CA ALA A 22 -3.95 14.49 29.65
C ALA A 22 -2.96 15.34 30.46
N GLU A 23 -1.66 15.16 30.25
CA GLU A 23 -0.62 15.96 30.88
C GLU A 23 0.53 16.26 29.90
N LEU A 24 1.11 17.45 30.03
CA LEU A 24 2.26 17.90 29.24
C LEU A 24 3.37 18.32 30.21
N TYR A 25 4.50 17.60 30.20
CA TYR A 25 5.57 17.76 31.19
C TYR A 25 6.71 18.68 30.70
N ILE A 26 6.60 19.19 29.48
CA ILE A 26 7.64 19.95 28.79
C ILE A 26 7.18 21.37 28.43
N SER A 27 8.16 22.27 28.28
CA SER A 27 7.97 23.64 27.80
C SER A 27 8.88 23.96 26.60
N GLU A 28 8.49 24.93 25.78
CA GLU A 28 9.32 25.42 24.67
C GLU A 28 10.72 25.84 25.16
N GLY A 29 11.76 25.37 24.47
CA GLY A 29 13.17 25.62 24.80
C GLY A 29 13.75 24.77 25.94
N GLN A 30 12.97 23.88 26.56
CA GLN A 30 13.44 23.00 27.64
C GLN A 30 14.40 21.92 27.11
N GLN A 31 15.47 21.66 27.85
CA GLN A 31 16.36 20.52 27.61
C GLN A 31 15.77 19.25 28.24
N VAL A 32 15.71 18.16 27.48
CA VAL A 32 15.24 16.84 27.93
C VAL A 32 16.30 15.77 27.67
N ARG A 33 16.30 14.72 28.50
CA ARG A 33 17.17 13.53 28.33
C ARG A 33 16.40 12.36 27.77
N LYS A 34 17.09 11.44 27.10
CA LYS A 34 16.53 10.16 26.65
C LYS A 34 15.82 9.44 27.80
N GLY A 35 14.57 9.06 27.57
CA GLY A 35 13.69 8.40 28.54
C GLY A 35 12.91 9.36 29.45
N GLU A 36 13.12 10.66 29.36
CA GLU A 36 12.32 11.66 30.09
C GLU A 36 10.93 11.80 29.46
N LEU A 37 9.90 11.90 30.30
CA LEU A 37 8.51 11.98 29.85
C LEU A 37 8.22 13.35 29.21
N LEU A 38 7.65 13.32 28.01
CA LEU A 38 7.22 14.48 27.25
C LEU A 38 5.75 14.81 27.55
N CYS A 39 4.88 13.80 27.46
CA CYS A 39 3.46 13.93 27.78
C CYS A 39 2.82 12.58 28.13
N THR A 40 1.64 12.65 28.77
CA THR A 40 0.74 11.52 28.96
C THR A 40 -0.47 11.71 28.05
N LEU A 41 -0.74 10.69 27.24
CA LEU A 41 -1.86 10.63 26.31
C LEU A 41 -2.89 9.64 26.84
N GLU A 42 -4.16 10.01 26.84
CA GLU A 42 -5.26 9.19 27.33
C GLU A 42 -6.24 8.88 26.19
N THR A 43 -6.58 7.60 26.05
CA THR A 43 -7.68 7.13 25.21
C THR A 43 -8.76 6.55 26.10
N THR A 44 -9.91 6.17 25.55
CA THR A 44 -10.99 5.60 26.38
C THR A 44 -10.63 4.21 26.96
N LYS A 45 -9.55 3.59 26.47
CA LYS A 45 -9.12 2.23 26.79
C LYS A 45 -7.83 2.18 27.60
N THR A 46 -6.90 3.10 27.35
CA THR A 46 -5.57 3.08 27.95
C THR A 46 -4.93 4.46 27.99
N THR A 47 -4.05 4.65 28.96
CA THR A 47 -3.08 5.75 29.03
C THR A 47 -1.76 5.31 28.38
N PHE A 48 -1.06 6.24 27.75
CA PHE A 48 0.26 6.03 27.13
C PHE A 48 1.18 7.20 27.45
N ASP A 49 2.35 6.89 27.99
CA ASP A 49 3.38 7.87 28.32
C ASP A 49 4.39 7.98 27.19
N LEU A 50 4.47 9.15 26.58
CA LEU A 50 5.42 9.45 25.51
C LEU A 50 6.71 9.97 26.11
N ALA A 51 7.81 9.26 25.90
CA ALA A 51 9.14 9.62 26.39
C ALA A 51 10.07 10.09 25.26
N ALA A 52 11.07 10.90 25.59
CA ALA A 52 12.10 11.34 24.66
C ALA A 52 12.97 10.17 24.19
N GLU A 53 13.15 10.01 22.88
CA GLU A 53 13.98 8.92 22.33
C GLU A 53 15.49 9.22 22.35
N ARG A 54 15.86 10.48 22.56
CA ARG A 54 17.24 10.98 22.67
C ARG A 54 17.30 12.24 23.53
N ASP A 55 18.52 12.71 23.81
CA ASP A 55 18.75 14.00 24.45
C ASP A 55 18.52 15.14 23.44
N GLY A 56 18.01 16.29 23.90
CA GLY A 56 17.85 17.47 23.05
C GLY A 56 17.03 18.59 23.68
N PHE A 57 16.72 19.61 22.90
CA PHE A 57 15.88 20.74 23.27
C PHE A 57 14.53 20.70 22.56
N ILE A 58 13.46 20.98 23.30
CA ILE A 58 12.09 21.06 22.78
C ILE A 58 11.92 22.35 21.97
N CYS A 59 11.54 22.22 20.71
CA CYS A 59 11.34 23.32 19.77
C CYS A 59 9.98 23.20 19.07
N GLN A 60 9.33 24.33 18.78
CA GLN A 60 8.02 24.40 18.11
C GLN A 60 6.90 23.60 18.81
N LEU A 61 6.88 23.57 20.14
CA LEU A 61 5.79 23.02 20.93
C LEU A 61 4.54 23.91 20.76
N LYS A 62 3.56 23.43 19.99
CA LYS A 62 2.33 24.16 19.67
C LYS A 62 1.08 23.57 20.30
N ARG A 63 1.22 22.63 21.24
CA ARG A 63 0.13 21.89 21.89
C ARG A 63 -0.04 22.30 23.34
N LYS A 64 -1.27 22.21 23.84
CA LYS A 64 -1.62 22.51 25.24
C LYS A 64 -2.33 21.33 25.88
N ARG A 65 -2.16 21.18 27.19
CA ARG A 65 -2.89 20.20 28.00
C ARG A 65 -4.40 20.34 27.78
N GLY A 66 -5.08 19.20 27.63
CA GLY A 66 -6.52 19.12 27.40
C GLY A 66 -6.92 19.13 25.91
N GLU A 67 -5.96 19.24 24.99
CA GLU A 67 -6.24 19.14 23.55
C GLU A 67 -6.51 17.68 23.13
N MET A 68 -7.44 17.53 22.19
CA MET A 68 -7.65 16.28 21.48
C MET A 68 -6.72 16.23 20.26
N LEU A 69 -5.86 15.22 20.18
CA LEU A 69 -4.83 15.11 19.14
C LEU A 69 -5.01 13.80 18.35
N SER A 70 -4.78 13.86 17.04
CA SER A 70 -4.83 12.67 16.18
C SER A 70 -3.46 11.99 16.10
N ALA A 71 -3.44 10.67 15.92
CA ALA A 71 -2.22 9.95 15.59
C ALA A 71 -1.56 10.55 14.34
N GLY A 72 -0.25 10.82 14.43
CA GLY A 72 0.52 11.50 13.39
C GLY A 72 0.59 13.02 13.53
N ASP A 73 -0.17 13.63 14.45
CA ASP A 73 -0.05 15.05 14.75
C ASP A 73 1.34 15.37 15.31
N LEU A 74 1.91 16.50 14.90
CA LEU A 74 3.15 17.00 15.48
C LEU A 74 2.91 17.50 16.91
N LEU A 75 3.66 16.96 17.87
CA LEU A 75 3.75 17.49 19.23
C LEU A 75 4.78 18.61 19.31
N CYS A 76 6.04 18.31 18.96
CA CYS A 76 7.17 19.24 18.95
C CYS A 76 8.33 18.67 18.11
N TYR A 77 9.42 19.42 17.99
CA TYR A 77 10.71 18.93 17.51
C TYR A 77 11.69 18.81 18.67
N LEU A 78 12.58 17.83 18.58
CA LEU A 78 13.71 17.66 19.47
C LEU A 78 15.00 17.96 18.70
N ALA A 79 15.69 19.04 19.04
CA ALA A 79 16.87 19.54 18.33
C ALA A 79 18.09 19.69 19.23
N ASP A 80 19.29 19.82 18.66
CA ASP A 80 20.53 20.02 19.44
C ASP A 80 20.64 21.44 20.04
N GLN A 81 19.83 22.39 19.56
CA GLN A 81 19.83 23.79 20.00
C GLN A 81 18.40 24.27 20.30
N PRO A 82 18.20 25.12 21.33
CA PRO A 82 16.88 25.56 21.80
C PRO A 82 16.16 26.55 20.89
N ASP A 83 16.88 27.22 20.00
CA ASP A 83 16.38 28.21 19.03
C ASP A 83 16.18 27.60 17.63
N TRP A 84 16.17 26.27 17.54
CA TRP A 84 15.96 25.59 16.27
C TRP A 84 14.57 25.89 15.71
N THR A 85 14.54 26.42 14.49
CA THR A 85 13.32 26.57 13.70
C THR A 85 13.43 25.73 12.43
N PRO A 86 12.36 25.05 12.01
CA PRO A 86 12.35 24.36 10.73
C PRO A 86 12.62 25.38 9.62
N ALA A 87 13.51 25.05 8.69
CA ALA A 87 13.76 25.89 7.54
C ALA A 87 12.42 26.17 6.83
N PRO A 88 12.12 27.43 6.43
CA PRO A 88 10.91 27.73 5.68
C PRO A 88 10.88 26.81 4.46
N ALA A 89 9.75 26.14 4.23
CA ALA A 89 9.59 25.19 3.14
C ALA A 89 9.87 25.88 1.79
N ALA A 90 11.10 25.75 1.31
CA ALA A 90 11.54 26.21 0.01
C ALA A 90 11.62 25.01 -0.94
N GLN A 91 10.99 25.23 -2.09
CA GLN A 91 10.95 24.45 -3.33
C GLN A 91 12.20 23.57 -3.58
N PRO A 92 12.07 22.34 -4.11
CA PRO A 92 13.25 21.55 -4.43
C PRO A 92 13.80 21.91 -5.81
N SER A 93 14.96 22.57 -5.83
CA SER A 93 15.92 22.50 -6.92
C SER A 93 17.32 22.20 -6.39
N THR A 94 17.89 21.11 -6.94
CA THR A 94 19.32 20.83 -7.21
C THR A 94 20.30 20.70 -6.02
N GLN A 95 20.77 19.47 -5.75
CA GLN A 95 22.09 18.89 -6.15
C GLN A 95 23.17 19.11 -5.04
N LEU A 96 24.19 18.28 -4.74
CA LEU A 96 25.09 17.39 -5.48
C LEU A 96 25.74 16.38 -4.48
N GLU A 97 25.89 15.09 -4.84
CA GLU A 97 27.18 14.34 -5.10
C GLU A 97 27.94 13.77 -3.87
N THR A 98 28.69 12.65 -3.88
CA THR A 98 29.44 11.81 -4.86
C THR A 98 29.63 10.39 -4.25
N GLY A 99 29.92 9.28 -4.95
CA GLY A 99 30.29 9.09 -6.35
C GLY A 99 30.60 7.63 -6.79
N ARG A 100 31.04 7.56 -8.06
CA ARG A 100 31.56 6.44 -8.91
C ARG A 100 30.51 5.39 -9.38
N GLU A 101 30.36 5.07 -10.66
CA GLU A 101 31.36 5.03 -11.75
C GLU A 101 30.74 5.17 -13.17
N ASN A 102 31.35 6.06 -13.96
CA ASN A 102 31.11 6.28 -15.39
C ASN A 102 31.77 5.18 -16.22
N ALA A 103 30.99 4.28 -16.81
CA ALA A 103 31.46 3.41 -17.89
C ALA A 103 30.55 3.56 -19.11
N VAL A 104 31.11 4.00 -20.24
CA VAL A 104 30.43 3.93 -21.54
C VAL A 104 30.22 2.43 -21.84
N PRO A 105 28.99 1.98 -22.14
CA PRO A 105 28.73 0.57 -22.43
C PRO A 105 29.60 0.06 -23.58
N GLU A 106 30.18 -1.12 -23.42
CA GLU A 106 31.08 -1.73 -24.42
C GLU A 106 30.38 -1.86 -25.79
N GLY A 107 31.01 -1.36 -26.85
CA GLY A 107 30.47 -1.33 -28.21
C GLY A 107 29.63 -0.09 -28.60
N LEU A 108 29.43 0.88 -27.68
CA LEU A 108 28.75 2.14 -28.00
C LEU A 108 29.74 3.16 -28.60
N ARG A 109 29.56 3.48 -29.88
CA ARG A 109 30.40 4.48 -30.58
C ARG A 109 29.68 5.83 -30.55
N ILE A 110 30.04 6.72 -29.61
CA ILE A 110 29.39 8.01 -29.38
C ILE A 110 30.42 9.15 -29.33
N SER A 111 30.08 10.32 -29.88
CA SER A 111 30.95 11.51 -29.78
C SER A 111 30.91 12.13 -28.38
N GLN A 112 32.00 12.76 -27.94
CA GLN A 112 32.08 13.40 -26.61
C GLN A 112 31.00 14.47 -26.36
N PRO A 113 30.64 15.32 -27.35
CA PRO A 113 29.51 16.24 -27.20
C PRO A 113 28.16 15.52 -27.07
N ALA A 114 27.94 14.44 -27.84
CA ALA A 114 26.71 13.64 -27.76
C ALA A 114 26.56 12.90 -26.43
N LEU A 115 27.67 12.38 -25.88
CA LEU A 115 27.70 11.73 -24.57
C LEU A 115 27.32 12.70 -23.46
N ARG A 116 27.89 13.92 -23.48
CA ARG A 116 27.55 14.98 -22.52
C ARG A 116 26.08 15.36 -22.62
N LEU A 117 25.58 15.62 -23.83
CA LEU A 117 24.18 15.97 -24.05
C LEU A 117 23.22 14.86 -23.60
N ALA A 118 23.58 13.59 -23.83
CA ALA A 118 22.79 12.45 -23.39
C ALA A 118 22.78 12.31 -21.85
N GLN A 119 23.92 12.56 -21.19
CA GLN A 119 24.02 12.57 -19.72
C GLN A 119 23.26 13.74 -19.10
N GLU A 120 23.37 14.95 -19.67
CA GLU A 120 22.62 16.15 -19.26
C GLU A 120 21.10 15.97 -19.43
N ALA A 121 20.68 15.28 -20.50
CA ALA A 121 19.28 14.95 -20.74
C ALA A 121 18.78 13.72 -19.97
N GLY A 122 19.63 13.07 -19.18
CA GLY A 122 19.28 11.86 -18.40
C GLY A 122 18.92 10.64 -19.25
N LEU A 123 19.40 10.57 -20.51
CA LEU A 123 19.13 9.45 -21.40
C LEU A 123 19.89 8.20 -20.94
N ASN A 124 19.21 7.05 -20.91
CA ASN A 124 19.83 5.77 -20.63
C ASN A 124 20.78 5.37 -21.78
N LEU A 125 22.09 5.50 -21.54
CA LEU A 125 23.13 5.20 -22.54
C LEU A 125 23.13 3.75 -23.03
N ALA A 126 22.64 2.79 -22.22
CA ALA A 126 22.53 1.40 -22.62
C ALA A 126 21.39 1.15 -23.63
N ALA A 127 20.44 2.07 -23.74
CA ALA A 127 19.30 2.02 -24.65
C ALA A 127 19.57 2.72 -26.00
N LEU A 128 20.76 3.31 -26.17
CA LEU A 128 21.14 3.97 -27.41
C LEU A 128 21.45 2.95 -28.53
N PRO A 129 21.19 3.28 -29.82
CA PRO A 129 21.40 2.36 -30.93
C PRO A 129 22.85 1.88 -31.02
N LYS A 130 23.06 0.56 -30.97
CA LYS A 130 24.39 -0.07 -31.10
C LYS A 130 24.71 -0.34 -32.58
N GLY A 131 25.96 -0.16 -32.98
CA GLY A 131 26.44 -0.47 -34.34
C GLY A 131 26.59 0.73 -35.29
N MET A 132 26.29 1.95 -34.85
CA MET A 132 26.53 3.19 -35.61
C MET A 132 27.16 4.29 -34.75
N PHE A 133 27.73 5.32 -35.39
CA PHE A 133 28.34 6.44 -34.67
C PHE A 133 27.29 7.47 -34.25
N ILE A 134 27.10 7.65 -32.95
CA ILE A 134 26.10 8.54 -32.36
C ILE A 134 26.69 9.95 -32.25
N THR A 135 26.07 10.90 -32.95
CA THR A 135 26.45 12.31 -32.99
C THR A 135 25.51 13.17 -32.15
N GLU A 136 25.92 14.40 -31.86
CA GLU A 136 25.18 15.34 -31.01
C GLU A 136 23.79 15.66 -31.60
N SER A 137 23.72 15.82 -32.93
CA SER A 137 22.47 16.03 -33.66
C SER A 137 21.48 14.89 -33.50
N LEU A 138 21.94 13.63 -33.43
CA LEU A 138 21.07 12.47 -33.26
C LEU A 138 20.49 12.43 -31.83
N VAL A 139 21.31 12.78 -30.84
CA VAL A 139 20.87 12.90 -29.44
C VAL A 139 19.86 14.06 -29.30
N GLN A 140 20.10 15.20 -29.94
CA GLN A 140 19.14 16.32 -30.00
C GLN A 140 17.80 15.90 -30.64
N GLU A 141 17.83 15.10 -31.72
CA GLU A 141 16.61 14.62 -32.38
C GLU A 141 15.84 13.62 -31.50
N MET A 142 16.53 12.74 -30.76
CA MET A 142 15.90 11.83 -29.81
C MET A 142 15.29 12.57 -28.61
N ILE A 143 15.94 13.63 -28.12
CA ILE A 143 15.38 14.55 -27.10
C ILE A 143 14.17 15.31 -27.66
N GLY A 144 14.22 15.73 -28.93
CA GLY A 144 13.14 16.44 -29.63
C GLY A 144 11.89 15.58 -29.85
N LYS A 145 12.05 14.32 -30.25
CA LYS A 145 10.93 13.39 -30.46
C LYS A 145 10.25 12.97 -29.14
N SER A 146 11.00 12.91 -28.03
CA SER A 146 10.40 12.70 -26.70
C SER A 146 9.60 13.91 -26.18
N LYS A 147 9.76 15.09 -26.80
CA LYS A 147 9.02 16.33 -26.50
C LYS A 147 7.81 16.58 -27.42
N GLN A 148 7.56 15.76 -28.43
CA GLN A 148 6.47 15.92 -29.39
C GLN A 148 5.58 14.67 -29.47
N ILE A 149 4.87 14.41 -28.38
CA ILE A 149 3.50 13.90 -28.48
C ILE A 149 2.62 15.11 -28.13
N PRO A 150 1.74 15.59 -29.02
CA PRO A 150 0.97 16.81 -28.78
C PRO A 150 0.05 16.61 -27.58
N ARG A 151 0.23 17.45 -26.54
CA ARG A 151 -0.79 17.66 -25.52
C ARG A 151 -1.94 18.43 -26.19
N PRO A 152 -3.20 17.98 -26.11
CA PRO A 152 -4.31 18.86 -26.40
C PRO A 152 -4.21 20.06 -25.46
N GLU A 153 -4.41 21.24 -26.03
CA GLU A 153 -4.33 22.52 -25.34
C GLU A 153 -5.19 22.51 -24.07
N ALA A 154 -4.59 23.05 -23.01
CA ALA A 154 -5.21 23.14 -21.71
C ALA A 154 -6.44 24.05 -21.76
N GLU A 155 -7.62 23.45 -21.67
CA GLU A 155 -8.68 24.07 -20.89
C GLU A 155 -8.30 23.94 -19.41
N SER A 156 -7.73 25.04 -18.89
CA SER A 156 -7.69 25.47 -17.49
C SER A 156 -8.16 24.48 -16.42
N GLY A 157 -7.23 23.93 -15.64
CA GLY A 157 -7.56 23.14 -14.46
C GLY A 157 -6.40 22.44 -13.73
N ASP A 158 -5.16 22.94 -13.77
CA ASP A 158 -4.07 22.39 -12.94
C ASP A 158 -4.23 22.84 -11.48
N GLN A 159 -5.29 22.35 -10.82
CA GLN A 159 -5.30 22.22 -9.37
C GLN A 159 -4.45 20.99 -9.07
N LYS A 160 -3.23 21.17 -8.54
CA LYS A 160 -2.61 20.11 -7.74
C LYS A 160 -3.63 19.74 -6.68
N LEU A 161 -4.24 18.56 -6.79
CA LEU A 161 -5.20 18.09 -5.80
C LEU A 161 -4.51 18.19 -4.43
N PRO A 162 -5.15 18.79 -3.42
CA PRO A 162 -4.60 18.76 -2.07
C PRO A 162 -4.35 17.30 -1.71
N PHE A 163 -3.20 17.03 -1.08
CA PHE A 163 -2.85 15.68 -0.63
C PHE A 163 -4.01 15.14 0.21
N ASP A 164 -4.60 14.07 -0.27
CA ASP A 164 -5.74 13.43 0.36
C ASP A 164 -5.30 12.02 0.80
N PRO A 165 -5.05 11.80 2.10
CA PRO A 165 -4.61 10.51 2.61
C PRO A 165 -5.68 9.42 2.45
N THR A 166 -6.93 9.79 2.13
CA THR A 166 -8.05 8.87 1.92
C THR A 166 -8.27 8.51 0.45
N ALA A 167 -7.54 9.15 -0.46
CA ALA A 167 -7.64 8.90 -1.89
C ALA A 167 -7.12 7.50 -2.25
N ILE A 168 -8.01 6.65 -2.77
CA ILE A 168 -7.70 5.27 -3.12
C ILE A 168 -8.08 4.93 -4.57
N LEU A 169 -7.23 4.19 -5.26
CA LEU A 169 -7.53 3.59 -6.57
C LEU A 169 -8.07 2.18 -6.42
N VAL A 170 -8.92 1.78 -7.36
CA VAL A 170 -9.36 0.39 -7.50
C VAL A 170 -8.77 -0.17 -8.79
N TYR A 171 -7.82 -1.11 -8.71
CA TYR A 171 -7.27 -1.76 -9.90
C TYR A 171 -8.04 -3.03 -10.21
N GLY A 172 -8.98 -2.95 -11.16
CA GLY A 172 -9.80 -4.04 -11.68
C GLY A 172 -11.30 -3.71 -11.59
N GLY A 173 -11.96 -3.61 -12.74
CA GLY A 173 -13.38 -3.27 -12.89
C GLY A 173 -14.34 -4.48 -12.99
N GLY A 174 -13.83 -5.70 -12.79
CA GLY A 174 -14.61 -6.93 -12.89
C GLY A 174 -15.60 -7.17 -11.73
N GLY A 175 -16.17 -8.37 -11.67
CA GLY A 175 -17.14 -8.75 -10.62
C GLY A 175 -16.57 -8.63 -9.19
N HIS A 176 -15.32 -9.06 -8.99
CA HIS A 176 -14.62 -8.88 -7.69
C HIS A 176 -14.40 -7.40 -7.35
N GLY A 177 -14.10 -6.57 -8.36
CA GLY A 177 -13.94 -5.13 -8.17
C GLY A 177 -15.22 -4.44 -7.70
N LYS A 178 -16.39 -4.86 -8.21
CA LYS A 178 -17.68 -4.37 -7.70
C LYS A 178 -17.86 -4.64 -6.21
N ALA A 179 -17.54 -5.85 -5.76
CA ALA A 179 -17.63 -6.20 -4.34
C ALA A 179 -16.64 -5.39 -3.47
N LEU A 180 -15.42 -5.12 -3.97
CA LEU A 180 -14.47 -4.25 -3.28
C LEU A 180 -14.92 -2.78 -3.24
N ILE A 181 -15.55 -2.29 -4.30
CA ILE A 181 -16.15 -0.95 -4.33
C ILE A 181 -17.22 -0.83 -3.24
N ASP A 182 -18.10 -1.83 -3.10
CA ASP A 182 -19.09 -1.86 -2.02
C ASP A 182 -18.43 -1.88 -0.64
N LEU A 183 -17.35 -2.65 -0.46
CA LEU A 183 -16.58 -2.68 0.78
C LEU A 183 -16.00 -1.31 1.12
N LEU A 184 -15.33 -0.66 0.17
CA LEU A 184 -14.74 0.67 0.35
C LEU A 184 -15.81 1.73 0.66
N LYS A 185 -16.97 1.66 -0.01
CA LYS A 185 -18.11 2.54 0.28
C LYS A 185 -18.68 2.31 1.68
N ALA A 186 -18.76 1.06 2.13
CA ALA A 186 -19.24 0.71 3.47
C ALA A 186 -18.30 1.21 4.57
N LEU A 187 -16.99 1.17 4.34
CA LEU A 187 -15.97 1.72 5.25
C LEU A 187 -16.14 3.23 5.48
N LYS A 188 -16.57 3.98 4.46
CA LYS A 188 -16.69 5.45 4.48
C LYS A 188 -15.40 6.21 4.83
N THR A 189 -14.28 5.51 4.92
CA THR A 189 -12.95 6.08 5.20
C THR A 189 -12.29 6.60 3.92
N TYR A 190 -12.50 5.91 2.79
CA TYR A 190 -11.76 6.17 1.57
C TYR A 190 -12.59 6.91 0.52
N ARG A 191 -11.96 7.86 -0.17
CA ARG A 191 -12.50 8.45 -1.39
C ARG A 191 -11.93 7.69 -2.60
N ILE A 192 -12.81 6.98 -3.30
CA ILE A 192 -12.40 6.26 -4.52
C ILE A 192 -12.15 7.28 -5.62
N VAL A 193 -10.89 7.41 -6.05
CA VAL A 193 -10.49 8.35 -7.11
C VAL A 193 -10.97 7.88 -8.48
N GLY A 194 -10.91 6.57 -8.71
CA GLY A 194 -11.34 5.94 -9.95
C GLY A 194 -10.84 4.51 -10.06
N ILE A 195 -11.17 3.89 -11.19
CA ILE A 195 -10.85 2.50 -11.49
C ILE A 195 -9.76 2.43 -12.55
N ILE A 196 -8.77 1.59 -12.33
CA ILE A 196 -7.77 1.20 -13.32
C ILE A 196 -8.14 -0.18 -13.86
N ASP A 197 -8.28 -0.32 -15.17
CA ASP A 197 -8.55 -1.61 -15.79
C ASP A 197 -7.95 -1.68 -17.20
N ASP A 198 -6.91 -2.52 -17.37
CA ASP A 198 -6.19 -2.64 -18.64
C ASP A 198 -7.08 -3.13 -19.79
N ALA A 199 -8.08 -3.97 -19.49
CA ALA A 199 -8.97 -4.51 -20.52
C ALA A 199 -10.03 -3.49 -20.95
N MET A 200 -10.26 -2.46 -20.14
CA MET A 200 -11.24 -1.40 -20.38
C MET A 200 -10.59 -0.04 -20.62
N ALA A 201 -9.25 0.01 -20.78
CA ALA A 201 -8.48 1.24 -20.92
C ALA A 201 -8.94 2.10 -22.11
N SER A 202 -9.31 1.46 -23.22
CA SER A 202 -9.83 2.15 -24.42
C SER A 202 -11.21 2.76 -24.24
N GLU A 203 -11.96 2.38 -23.19
CA GLU A 203 -13.32 2.85 -22.88
C GLU A 203 -13.33 3.84 -21.69
N ALA A 204 -12.16 4.24 -21.19
CA ALA A 204 -12.03 4.98 -19.93
C ALA A 204 -12.82 6.31 -19.89
N ALA A 205 -12.83 7.06 -21.00
CA ALA A 205 -13.43 8.39 -21.05
C ALA A 205 -14.97 8.41 -20.91
N GLU A 206 -15.66 7.29 -21.17
CA GLU A 206 -17.13 7.26 -21.30
C GLU A 206 -17.79 6.25 -20.34
N LYS A 207 -17.00 5.44 -19.63
CA LYS A 207 -17.51 4.30 -18.87
C LYS A 207 -17.31 4.47 -17.38
N THR A 208 -18.37 4.16 -16.63
CA THR A 208 -18.33 4.08 -15.18
C THR A 208 -18.72 2.68 -14.71
N ILE A 209 -18.23 2.28 -13.54
CA ILE A 209 -18.64 1.07 -12.85
C ILE A 209 -19.16 1.51 -11.48
N MET A 210 -20.44 1.26 -11.22
CA MET A 210 -21.11 1.65 -9.97
C MET A 210 -20.97 3.15 -9.66
N GLY A 211 -21.01 3.98 -10.72
CA GLY A 211 -20.86 5.44 -10.68
C GLY A 211 -19.42 5.93 -10.55
N ILE A 212 -18.42 5.05 -10.59
CA ILE A 212 -17.00 5.41 -10.47
C ILE A 212 -16.36 5.40 -11.87
N PRO A 213 -15.63 6.46 -12.26
CA PRO A 213 -15.01 6.54 -13.58
C PRO A 213 -13.86 5.55 -13.72
N ILE A 214 -13.70 5.00 -14.92
CA ILE A 214 -12.49 4.28 -15.32
C ILE A 214 -11.47 5.34 -15.78
N LEU A 215 -10.24 5.30 -15.25
CA LEU A 215 -9.22 6.32 -15.52
C LEU A 215 -8.22 5.89 -16.60
N GLY A 216 -8.23 4.63 -17.00
CA GLY A 216 -7.28 4.03 -17.95
C GLY A 216 -6.80 2.65 -17.48
N GLY A 217 -5.71 2.17 -18.07
CA GLY A 217 -4.96 1.00 -17.62
C GLY A 217 -3.77 1.35 -16.73
N ALA A 218 -2.84 0.41 -16.54
CA ALA A 218 -1.65 0.59 -15.71
C ALA A 218 -0.78 1.80 -16.11
N GLU A 219 -0.86 2.26 -17.36
CA GLU A 219 -0.09 3.40 -17.87
C GLU A 219 -0.37 4.72 -17.14
N VAL A 220 -1.53 4.87 -16.50
CA VAL A 220 -1.87 6.12 -15.78
C VAL A 220 -1.39 6.12 -14.32
N LEU A 221 -0.88 4.99 -13.80
CA LEU A 221 -0.44 4.89 -12.41
C LEU A 221 0.63 5.92 -12.02
N PRO A 222 1.72 6.13 -12.80
CA PRO A 222 2.73 7.12 -12.45
C PRO A 222 2.16 8.54 -12.36
N ARG A 223 1.29 8.90 -13.31
CA ARG A 223 0.62 10.21 -13.30
C ARG A 223 -0.25 10.40 -12.05
N LEU A 224 -1.02 9.39 -11.66
CA LEU A 224 -1.88 9.46 -10.47
C LEU A 224 -1.04 9.54 -9.19
N PHE A 225 0.10 8.85 -9.16
CA PHE A 225 1.06 8.98 -8.08
C PHE A 225 1.64 10.40 -8.00
N ASP A 226 2.06 10.98 -9.13
CA ASP A 226 2.54 12.37 -9.17
C ASP A 226 1.47 13.39 -8.72
N GLN A 227 0.20 13.07 -8.93
CA GLN A 227 -0.96 13.86 -8.46
C GLN A 227 -1.28 13.69 -6.97
N GLY A 228 -0.50 12.89 -6.22
CA GLY A 228 -0.64 12.76 -4.78
C GLY A 228 -1.44 11.53 -4.31
N VAL A 229 -1.96 10.70 -5.21
CA VAL A 229 -2.63 9.46 -4.82
C VAL A 229 -1.59 8.45 -4.37
N ARG A 230 -1.78 7.82 -3.20
CA ARG A 230 -0.80 6.90 -2.60
C ARG A 230 -1.37 5.51 -2.33
N LEU A 231 -2.68 5.37 -2.26
CA LEU A 231 -3.35 4.12 -1.90
C LEU A 231 -3.99 3.46 -3.12
N ALA A 232 -3.95 2.14 -3.16
CA ALA A 232 -4.68 1.34 -4.12
C ALA A 232 -5.17 0.03 -3.51
N VAL A 233 -6.30 -0.48 -4.01
CA VAL A 233 -6.71 -1.87 -3.79
C VAL A 233 -6.59 -2.66 -5.09
N ASN A 234 -6.08 -3.89 -4.97
CA ASN A 234 -6.06 -4.84 -6.08
C ASN A 234 -7.41 -5.57 -6.16
N ALA A 235 -8.22 -5.20 -7.14
CA ALA A 235 -9.55 -5.73 -7.38
C ALA A 235 -9.61 -6.89 -8.38
N VAL A 236 -8.48 -7.45 -8.75
CA VAL A 236 -8.42 -8.68 -9.55
C VAL A 236 -8.53 -9.90 -8.62
N GLY A 237 -9.56 -10.74 -8.81
CA GLY A 237 -9.82 -11.89 -7.93
C GLY A 237 -8.90 -13.11 -8.14
N GLY A 238 -8.39 -13.33 -9.36
CA GLY A 238 -7.37 -14.37 -9.63
C GLY A 238 -7.83 -15.83 -9.62
N ILE A 239 -9.14 -16.13 -9.57
CA ILE A 239 -9.69 -17.51 -9.47
C ILE A 239 -9.17 -18.44 -10.59
N GLY A 240 -9.17 -17.98 -11.85
CA GLY A 240 -8.66 -18.77 -12.97
C GLY A 240 -7.14 -18.81 -13.01
N ASN A 241 -6.51 -17.65 -12.80
CA ASN A 241 -5.07 -17.48 -12.85
C ASN A 241 -4.62 -16.43 -11.83
N ILE A 242 -4.03 -16.91 -10.73
CA ILE A 242 -3.52 -16.06 -9.66
C ILE A 242 -2.40 -15.13 -10.11
N ALA A 243 -1.64 -15.49 -11.15
CA ALA A 243 -0.55 -14.67 -11.66
C ALA A 243 -1.03 -13.31 -12.18
N VAL A 244 -2.28 -13.20 -12.66
CA VAL A 244 -2.87 -11.90 -13.05
C VAL A 244 -2.95 -10.99 -11.84
N ARG A 245 -3.42 -11.53 -10.71
CA ARG A 245 -3.54 -10.80 -9.46
C ARG A 245 -2.18 -10.39 -8.90
N VAL A 246 -1.21 -11.29 -8.91
CA VAL A 246 0.18 -11.01 -8.47
C VAL A 246 0.78 -9.87 -9.30
N ARG A 247 0.65 -9.91 -10.64
CA ARG A 247 1.16 -8.85 -11.53
C ARG A 247 0.57 -7.48 -11.23
N VAL A 248 -0.70 -7.41 -10.82
CA VAL A 248 -1.31 -6.13 -10.44
C VAL A 248 -0.66 -5.56 -9.17
N PHE A 249 -0.39 -6.38 -8.16
CA PHE A 249 0.36 -5.92 -6.98
C PHE A 249 1.77 -5.47 -7.34
N GLU A 250 2.48 -6.20 -8.20
CA GLU A 250 3.81 -5.81 -8.66
C GLU A 250 3.79 -4.45 -9.35
N ARG A 251 2.81 -4.20 -10.24
CA ARG A 251 2.66 -2.91 -10.92
C ARG A 251 2.33 -1.76 -9.96
N LEU A 252 1.43 -1.99 -9.01
CA LEU A 252 1.10 -1.01 -7.97
C LEU A 252 2.34 -0.66 -7.13
N ALA A 253 3.10 -1.67 -6.71
CA ALA A 253 4.33 -1.49 -5.94
C ALA A 253 5.42 -0.77 -6.75
N GLN A 254 5.61 -1.12 -8.03
CA GLN A 254 6.55 -0.45 -8.93
C GLN A 254 6.19 1.03 -9.15
N ALA A 255 4.90 1.36 -9.14
CA ALA A 255 4.42 2.73 -9.20
C ALA A 255 4.36 3.45 -7.83
N GLY A 256 4.82 2.80 -6.75
CA GLY A 256 4.94 3.38 -5.41
C GLY A 256 3.66 3.35 -4.57
N PHE A 257 2.58 2.71 -5.03
CA PHE A 257 1.32 2.63 -4.29
C PHE A 257 1.40 1.67 -3.11
N SER A 258 0.80 2.08 -1.99
CA SER A 258 0.56 1.21 -0.84
C SER A 258 -0.80 0.55 -0.95
N CYS A 259 -0.87 -0.75 -0.63
CA CYS A 259 -2.10 -1.52 -0.61
C CYS A 259 -2.52 -1.80 0.84
N PRO A 260 -3.43 -1.02 1.45
CA PRO A 260 -3.87 -1.29 2.80
C PRO A 260 -4.65 -2.61 2.88
N ALA A 261 -4.71 -3.22 4.06
CA ALA A 261 -5.73 -4.21 4.34
C ALA A 261 -7.09 -3.49 4.40
N VAL A 262 -8.12 -4.09 3.81
CA VAL A 262 -9.48 -3.53 3.81
C VAL A 262 -10.44 -4.55 4.42
N VAL A 263 -11.12 -4.13 5.48
CA VAL A 263 -12.00 -4.99 6.29
C VAL A 263 -13.40 -4.40 6.28
N HIS A 264 -14.37 -5.17 5.82
CA HIS A 264 -15.76 -4.73 5.83
C HIS A 264 -16.24 -4.48 7.28
N PRO A 265 -17.03 -3.43 7.57
CA PRO A 265 -17.49 -3.13 8.93
C PRO A 265 -18.32 -4.23 9.63
N SER A 266 -18.89 -5.17 8.85
CA SER A 266 -19.61 -6.33 9.40
C SER A 266 -18.75 -7.60 9.55
N ALA A 267 -17.49 -7.55 9.15
CA ALA A 267 -16.54 -8.61 9.45
C ALA A 267 -16.01 -8.44 10.88
N VAL A 268 -15.64 -9.54 11.50
CA VAL A 268 -15.01 -9.55 12.83
C VAL A 268 -13.59 -10.03 12.66
N VAL A 269 -12.65 -9.22 13.12
CA VAL A 269 -11.23 -9.55 13.19
C VAL A 269 -10.83 -9.41 14.66
N GLU A 270 -10.41 -10.51 15.27
CA GLU A 270 -10.03 -10.50 16.68
C GLU A 270 -8.78 -9.64 16.90
N PRO A 271 -8.64 -8.94 18.04
CA PRO A 271 -7.54 -8.00 18.27
C PRO A 271 -6.14 -8.61 18.18
N SER A 272 -5.99 -9.91 18.45
CA SER A 272 -4.70 -10.61 18.33
C SER A 272 -4.44 -11.19 16.95
N ALA A 273 -5.40 -11.13 16.02
CA ALA A 273 -5.17 -11.53 14.65
C ALA A 273 -4.28 -10.50 13.93
N THR A 274 -3.41 -10.96 13.04
CA THR A 274 -2.55 -10.09 12.23
C THR A 274 -2.90 -10.20 10.76
N LEU A 275 -3.21 -9.07 10.13
CA LEU A 275 -3.46 -8.97 8.69
C LEU A 275 -2.30 -8.24 8.02
N ALA A 276 -1.72 -8.85 6.99
CA ALA A 276 -0.74 -8.20 6.14
C ALA A 276 -1.38 -7.16 5.19
N ALA A 277 -0.53 -6.37 4.52
CA ALA A 277 -0.96 -5.45 3.48
C ALA A 277 -1.71 -6.17 2.34
N GLY A 278 -2.63 -5.46 1.69
CA GLY A 278 -3.42 -5.93 0.56
C GLY A 278 -4.48 -7.00 0.89
N VAL A 279 -4.58 -7.43 2.15
CA VAL A 279 -5.62 -8.38 2.61
C VAL A 279 -7.00 -7.77 2.43
N GLN A 280 -7.95 -8.60 2.02
CA GLN A 280 -9.34 -8.20 1.78
C GLN A 280 -10.25 -9.09 2.62
N VAL A 281 -10.96 -8.49 3.58
CA VAL A 281 -11.91 -9.19 4.45
C VAL A 281 -13.32 -8.69 4.15
N PHE A 282 -14.12 -9.54 3.52
CA PHE A 282 -15.45 -9.22 3.02
C PHE A 282 -16.55 -9.33 4.09
N PRO A 283 -17.79 -8.88 3.82
CA PRO A 283 -18.86 -8.86 4.81
C PRO A 283 -19.07 -10.20 5.52
N LEU A 284 -19.35 -10.13 6.83
CA LEU A 284 -19.70 -11.28 7.68
C LEU A 284 -18.58 -12.33 7.83
N ALA A 285 -17.37 -12.06 7.34
CA ALA A 285 -16.22 -12.91 7.58
C ALA A 285 -15.74 -12.82 9.03
N TYR A 286 -15.11 -13.88 9.52
CA TYR A 286 -14.50 -13.94 10.85
C TYR A 286 -13.02 -14.32 10.74
N VAL A 287 -12.15 -13.60 11.43
CA VAL A 287 -10.73 -13.91 11.61
C VAL A 287 -10.45 -13.97 13.11
N GLY A 288 -10.21 -15.18 13.63
CA GLY A 288 -10.12 -15.48 15.05
C GLY A 288 -8.77 -15.17 15.69
N SER A 289 -8.70 -15.36 17.01
CA SER A 289 -7.54 -15.04 17.84
C SER A 289 -6.24 -15.67 17.34
N GLU A 290 -5.15 -14.91 17.38
CA GLU A 290 -3.80 -15.35 16.97
C GLU A 290 -3.70 -15.84 15.51
N ALA A 291 -4.75 -15.68 14.70
CA ALA A 291 -4.70 -16.02 13.29
C ALA A 291 -3.82 -15.03 12.52
N ARG A 292 -3.07 -15.55 11.53
CA ARG A 292 -2.18 -14.76 10.67
C ARG A 292 -2.62 -14.86 9.24
N VAL A 293 -2.82 -13.71 8.60
CA VAL A 293 -3.27 -13.63 7.20
C VAL A 293 -2.25 -12.86 6.38
N GLY A 294 -1.66 -13.55 5.41
CA GLY A 294 -0.55 -13.12 4.57
C GLY A 294 -0.94 -12.14 3.48
N PHE A 295 0.08 -11.60 2.81
CA PHE A 295 -0.05 -10.48 1.89
C PHE A 295 -1.06 -10.76 0.78
N GLY A 296 -1.99 -9.84 0.59
CA GLY A 296 -2.97 -9.97 -0.47
C GLY A 296 -3.94 -11.13 -0.29
N ALA A 297 -4.04 -11.85 0.83
CA ALA A 297 -5.05 -12.90 0.94
C ALA A 297 -6.48 -12.34 0.83
N ILE A 298 -7.41 -13.19 0.38
CA ILE A 298 -8.85 -12.86 0.29
C ILE A 298 -9.59 -13.73 1.29
N ILE A 299 -10.24 -13.12 2.27
CA ILE A 299 -11.19 -13.74 3.18
C ILE A 299 -12.58 -13.28 2.74
N ASN A 300 -13.24 -14.09 1.93
CA ASN A 300 -14.46 -13.69 1.24
C ASN A 300 -15.70 -13.73 2.15
N THR A 301 -16.85 -13.32 1.62
CA THR A 301 -18.09 -13.14 2.38
C THR A 301 -18.45 -14.36 3.22
N GLY A 302 -18.61 -14.17 4.52
CA GLY A 302 -18.97 -15.24 5.46
C GLY A 302 -17.90 -16.32 5.64
N ALA A 303 -16.68 -16.13 5.15
CA ALA A 303 -15.59 -17.08 5.40
C ALA A 303 -15.10 -16.97 6.85
N ILE A 304 -14.74 -18.11 7.44
CA ILE A 304 -14.32 -18.23 8.84
C ILE A 304 -12.89 -18.74 8.88
N VAL A 305 -11.99 -17.95 9.46
CA VAL A 305 -10.63 -18.32 9.84
C VAL A 305 -10.61 -18.42 11.36
N SER A 306 -10.60 -19.63 11.92
CA SER A 306 -10.61 -19.82 13.37
C SER A 306 -9.27 -19.43 14.01
N HIS A 307 -9.19 -19.59 15.33
CA HIS A 307 -7.97 -19.28 16.11
C HIS A 307 -6.73 -20.02 15.59
N ASP A 308 -5.55 -19.42 15.76
CA ASP A 308 -4.23 -19.97 15.42
C ASP A 308 -4.04 -20.40 13.96
N CYS A 309 -4.95 -20.04 13.06
CA CYS A 309 -4.80 -20.34 11.64
C CYS A 309 -3.66 -19.52 11.01
N GLN A 310 -3.01 -20.09 10.01
CA GLN A 310 -2.02 -19.41 9.18
C GLN A 310 -2.48 -19.47 7.73
N VAL A 311 -2.80 -18.31 7.15
CA VAL A 311 -3.22 -18.17 5.75
C VAL A 311 -2.12 -17.40 5.02
N ASP A 312 -1.40 -18.05 4.11
CA ASP A 312 -0.27 -17.45 3.41
C ASP A 312 -0.68 -16.46 2.30
N ASP A 313 0.33 -15.78 1.76
CA ASP A 313 0.19 -14.79 0.69
C ASP A 313 -0.71 -15.27 -0.46
N TYR A 314 -1.57 -14.37 -0.92
CA TYR A 314 -2.45 -14.56 -2.08
C TYR A 314 -3.44 -15.72 -1.96
N ALA A 315 -3.53 -16.42 -0.82
CA ALA A 315 -4.55 -17.43 -0.60
C ALA A 315 -5.95 -16.81 -0.71
N ASN A 316 -6.91 -17.59 -1.21
CA ASN A 316 -8.28 -17.14 -1.42
C ASN A 316 -9.25 -18.13 -0.76
N LEU A 317 -9.87 -17.68 0.32
CA LEU A 317 -10.99 -18.35 0.96
C LEU A 317 -12.27 -17.82 0.34
N SER A 318 -12.89 -18.62 -0.52
CA SER A 318 -14.13 -18.26 -1.21
C SER A 318 -15.31 -18.15 -0.24
N PRO A 319 -16.46 -17.58 -0.68
CA PRO A 319 -17.60 -17.34 0.22
C PRO A 319 -18.02 -18.56 1.03
N GLY A 320 -18.20 -18.36 2.34
CA GLY A 320 -18.62 -19.40 3.28
C GLY A 320 -17.62 -20.53 3.51
N ALA A 321 -16.35 -20.40 3.12
CA ALA A 321 -15.31 -21.36 3.48
C ALA A 321 -15.02 -21.27 5.00
N ILE A 322 -14.92 -22.41 5.68
CA ILE A 322 -14.76 -22.50 7.15
C ILE A 322 -13.50 -23.30 7.46
N LEU A 323 -12.52 -22.64 8.08
CA LEU A 323 -11.34 -23.27 8.65
C LEU A 323 -11.52 -23.45 10.16
N ALA A 324 -11.36 -24.67 10.65
CA ALA A 324 -11.24 -24.94 12.08
C ALA A 324 -9.89 -24.43 12.64
N GLY A 325 -9.69 -24.54 13.95
CA GLY A 325 -8.49 -24.03 14.62
C GLY A 325 -7.18 -24.63 14.11
N GLU A 326 -6.11 -23.83 14.14
CA GLU A 326 -4.74 -24.23 13.81
C GLU A 326 -4.55 -24.73 12.35
N VAL A 327 -5.42 -24.35 11.42
CA VAL A 327 -5.30 -24.73 10.00
C VAL A 327 -4.22 -23.88 9.31
N GLN A 328 -3.41 -24.52 8.46
CA GLN A 328 -2.40 -23.86 7.63
C GLN A 328 -2.84 -23.88 6.17
N VAL A 329 -2.90 -22.72 5.51
CA VAL A 329 -3.25 -22.58 4.10
C VAL A 329 -2.08 -21.97 3.35
N GLY A 330 -1.49 -22.75 2.44
CA GLY A 330 -0.29 -22.36 1.70
C GLY A 330 -0.53 -21.27 0.66
N LYS A 331 0.58 -20.66 0.24
CA LYS A 331 0.60 -19.53 -0.69
C LYS A 331 -0.21 -19.78 -1.94
N GLY A 332 -1.13 -18.87 -2.25
CA GLY A 332 -1.96 -18.90 -3.46
C GLY A 332 -2.92 -20.08 -3.55
N ALA A 333 -3.16 -20.82 -2.46
CA ALA A 333 -4.20 -21.85 -2.43
C ALA A 333 -5.60 -21.23 -2.61
N LEU A 334 -6.47 -21.96 -3.28
CA LEU A 334 -7.87 -21.60 -3.50
C LEU A 334 -8.76 -22.56 -2.71
N ILE A 335 -9.42 -22.05 -1.68
CA ILE A 335 -10.43 -22.76 -0.91
C ILE A 335 -11.79 -22.41 -1.47
N GLY A 336 -12.50 -23.39 -2.03
CA GLY A 336 -13.78 -23.22 -2.70
C GLY A 336 -14.91 -22.79 -1.75
N MET A 337 -16.03 -22.38 -2.35
CA MET A 337 -17.20 -21.92 -1.60
C MET A 337 -17.77 -23.02 -0.73
N GLY A 338 -18.14 -22.69 0.51
CA GLY A 338 -18.76 -23.64 1.45
C GLY A 338 -17.87 -24.82 1.84
N VAL A 339 -16.55 -24.75 1.59
CA VAL A 339 -15.61 -25.78 2.02
C VAL A 339 -15.45 -25.75 3.53
N THR A 340 -15.34 -26.91 4.16
CA THR A 340 -14.97 -27.03 5.58
C THR A 340 -13.60 -27.70 5.69
N VAL A 341 -12.73 -27.18 6.56
CA VAL A 341 -11.39 -27.72 6.81
C VAL A 341 -11.24 -28.05 8.28
N ASN A 342 -10.87 -29.29 8.57
CA ASN A 342 -10.74 -29.81 9.92
C ASN A 342 -9.51 -29.23 10.64
N LEU A 343 -9.53 -29.27 11.97
CA LEU A 343 -8.49 -28.66 12.81
C LEU A 343 -7.09 -29.20 12.47
N ARG A 344 -6.06 -28.35 12.58
CA ARG A 344 -4.65 -28.70 12.35
C ARG A 344 -4.31 -29.26 10.97
N THR A 345 -5.21 -29.09 10.00
CA THR A 345 -4.95 -29.53 8.62
C THR A 345 -4.02 -28.55 7.91
N LYS A 346 -3.10 -29.08 7.10
CA LYS A 346 -2.27 -28.31 6.18
C LYS A 346 -2.78 -28.43 4.74
N ILE A 347 -3.11 -27.29 4.14
CA ILE A 347 -3.42 -27.16 2.72
C ILE A 347 -2.18 -26.61 2.01
N GLY A 348 -1.65 -27.35 1.06
CA GLY A 348 -0.43 -26.99 0.35
C GLY A 348 -0.54 -25.75 -0.53
N SER A 349 0.62 -25.20 -0.89
CA SER A 349 0.72 -24.01 -1.74
C SER A 349 0.14 -24.27 -3.13
N GLY A 350 -0.70 -23.34 -3.60
CA GLY A 350 -1.41 -23.44 -4.87
C GLY A 350 -2.40 -24.61 -4.97
N ALA A 351 -2.73 -25.27 -3.85
CA ALA A 351 -3.77 -26.27 -3.83
C ALA A 351 -5.13 -25.66 -4.24
N ARG A 352 -5.98 -26.47 -4.87
CA ARG A 352 -7.31 -26.06 -5.34
C ARG A 352 -8.35 -26.98 -4.76
N ILE A 353 -9.15 -26.45 -3.84
CA ILE A 353 -10.23 -27.17 -3.19
C ILE A 353 -11.54 -26.76 -3.85
N GLY A 354 -12.22 -27.72 -4.47
CA GLY A 354 -13.51 -27.49 -5.10
C GLY A 354 -14.60 -27.12 -4.09
N ASN A 355 -15.60 -26.39 -4.55
CA ASN A 355 -16.73 -25.93 -3.71
C ASN A 355 -17.41 -27.10 -2.99
N GLY A 356 -17.81 -26.86 -1.74
CA GLY A 356 -18.55 -27.82 -0.90
C GLY A 356 -17.75 -29.05 -0.48
N ALA A 357 -16.43 -29.08 -0.70
CA ALA A 357 -15.60 -30.16 -0.20
C ALA A 357 -15.43 -30.11 1.33
N THR A 358 -15.21 -31.27 1.95
CA THR A 358 -14.90 -31.42 3.38
C THR A 358 -13.49 -31.97 3.53
N ILE A 359 -12.56 -31.15 4.01
CA ILE A 359 -11.16 -31.53 4.18
C ILE A 359 -10.91 -32.01 5.60
N LYS A 360 -10.59 -33.29 5.73
CA LYS A 360 -10.31 -34.01 6.98
C LYS A 360 -8.82 -34.29 7.21
N GLY A 361 -7.97 -34.06 6.20
CA GLY A 361 -6.52 -34.27 6.28
C GLY A 361 -5.73 -33.46 5.26
N ASP A 362 -4.41 -33.51 5.38
CA ASP A 362 -3.49 -32.63 4.66
C ASP A 362 -3.57 -32.79 3.14
N VAL A 363 -3.69 -31.66 2.44
CA VAL A 363 -3.68 -31.59 0.98
C VAL A 363 -2.27 -31.18 0.54
N PRO A 364 -1.61 -31.93 -0.37
CA PRO A 364 -0.27 -31.57 -0.83
C PRO A 364 -0.26 -30.28 -1.66
N ASP A 365 0.94 -29.72 -1.86
CA ASP A 365 1.16 -28.58 -2.75
C ASP A 365 0.62 -28.88 -4.17
N GLN A 366 -0.04 -27.90 -4.78
CA GLN A 366 -0.74 -28.03 -6.07
C GLN A 366 -1.81 -29.15 -6.09
N GLY A 367 -2.18 -29.69 -4.92
CA GLY A 367 -3.19 -30.72 -4.79
C GLY A 367 -4.56 -30.23 -5.25
N VAL A 368 -5.33 -31.11 -5.88
CA VAL A 368 -6.68 -30.78 -6.38
C VAL A 368 -7.69 -31.69 -5.69
N VAL A 369 -8.61 -31.09 -4.94
CA VAL A 369 -9.76 -31.78 -4.36
C VAL A 369 -11.00 -31.40 -5.17
N ARG A 370 -11.74 -32.40 -5.65
CA ARG A 370 -12.94 -32.15 -6.45
C ARG A 370 -14.07 -31.59 -5.59
N ALA A 371 -14.95 -30.81 -6.22
CA ALA A 371 -16.11 -30.23 -5.56
C ALA A 371 -17.00 -31.31 -4.94
N GLY A 372 -17.53 -31.04 -3.74
CA GLY A 372 -18.43 -31.92 -2.99
C GLY A 372 -17.78 -33.15 -2.35
N MET A 373 -16.47 -33.35 -2.48
CA MET A 373 -15.79 -34.53 -1.95
C MET A 373 -15.39 -34.38 -0.48
N THR A 374 -15.31 -35.50 0.23
CA THR A 374 -14.54 -35.57 1.49
C THR A 374 -13.10 -35.97 1.15
N TYR A 375 -12.10 -35.34 1.78
CA TYR A 375 -10.69 -35.61 1.51
C TYR A 375 -9.87 -35.75 2.81
N PRO A 376 -9.08 -36.83 3.00
CA PRO A 376 -9.08 -38.04 2.19
C PRO A 376 -10.45 -38.74 2.25
N GLU A 377 -10.75 -39.59 1.26
CA GLU A 377 -12.00 -40.34 1.16
C GLU A 377 -12.23 -41.31 2.33
#